data_AF-A0AAP6BEX0-F1
#
_entry.id   AF-A0AAP6BEX0-F1
#
_cell.length_a   1.000
_cell.length_b   1.000
_cell.length_c   1.000
_cell.angle_alpha   90.00
_cell.angle_beta   90.00
_cell.angle_gamma   90.00
#
_symmetry.space_group_name_H-M   'P 1'
#
loop_
_entity.id
_entity.type
_entity.pdbx_description
1 polymer ?
#
loop_
_entity_poly.entity_id
_entity_poly.type
_entity_poly.pdbx_seq_one_letter_code
_entity_poly.pdbx_strand_id
1 'polypeptide(L)'
;MASTLWPVLAPFPDAGSALARARAIMRDLADGFGLWWPELEPISTAEQYAYALRTFDTARMVADRDPVAVFPFLDELVRRDAVTFAADQPRSWLVADLRLTPELGDLWPLPEGVTVFLGTTLPFGTPETESHHDCTEEELDRMVEVLGPLSLVADWGCDWRGLSDTKNCGLRLCLNSVQMDQHSLPSPGEFGVWVELGNRVAWKPEGEAWRRDSGLVLGEPRAG
;
A
#
# COMPACT_ATOMS: atom_id res chain seq x y z
N MET A 1 -9.95 -3.04 14.70
CA MET A 1 -9.95 -2.34 16.01
C MET A 1 -9.62 -0.90 15.69
N ALA A 2 -10.34 0.08 16.23
CA ALA A 2 -10.27 1.45 15.73
C ALA A 2 -9.13 2.26 16.38
N SER A 3 -8.44 3.04 15.55
CA SER A 3 -7.48 4.06 15.94
C SER A 3 -7.93 5.41 15.41
N THR A 4 -7.21 6.46 15.79
CA THR A 4 -7.38 7.79 15.22
C THR A 4 -6.09 8.15 14.49
N LEU A 5 -6.21 8.64 13.26
CA LEU A 5 -5.09 9.03 12.40
C LEU A 5 -4.97 10.55 12.37
N TRP A 6 -3.76 11.06 12.57
CA TRP A 6 -3.44 12.47 12.42
C TRP A 6 -2.45 12.67 11.27
N PRO A 7 -2.84 13.37 10.19
CA PRO A 7 -1.92 13.67 9.11
C PRO A 7 -0.83 14.62 9.60
N VAL A 8 0.42 14.30 9.30
CA VAL A 8 1.56 15.19 9.51
C VAL A 8 1.54 16.23 8.40
N LEU A 9 1.39 17.50 8.78
CA LEU A 9 1.35 18.62 7.85
C LEU A 9 2.78 19.04 7.51
N ALA A 10 3.35 18.38 6.52
CA ALA A 10 4.65 18.70 5.94
C ALA A 10 4.63 18.50 4.42
N PRO A 11 5.46 19.24 3.66
CA PRO A 11 5.60 18.98 2.24
C PRO A 11 6.38 17.67 2.02
N PHE A 12 5.81 16.79 1.18
CA PHE A 12 6.42 15.55 0.75
C PHE A 12 6.57 15.56 -0.77
N PRO A 13 7.66 16.13 -1.31
CA PRO A 13 7.83 16.27 -2.77
C PRO A 13 7.97 14.92 -3.50
N ASP A 14 8.43 13.88 -2.80
CA ASP A 14 8.63 12.55 -3.35
C ASP A 14 8.52 11.46 -2.28
N ALA A 15 8.43 10.20 -2.71
CA ALA A 15 8.28 9.05 -1.84
C ALA A 15 9.45 8.89 -0.84
N GLY A 16 10.68 9.17 -1.26
CA GLY A 16 11.87 9.08 -0.41
C GLY A 16 11.84 10.12 0.72
N SER A 17 11.39 11.34 0.44
CA SER A 17 11.23 12.40 1.42
C SER A 17 10.16 12.07 2.48
N ALA A 18 9.06 11.44 2.06
CA ALA A 18 8.00 10.97 2.96
C ALA A 18 8.51 9.85 3.87
N LEU A 19 9.22 8.86 3.31
CA LEU A 19 9.85 7.78 4.08
C LEU A 19 10.90 8.32 5.07
N ALA A 20 11.76 9.25 4.64
CA ALA A 20 12.74 9.87 5.50
C ALA A 20 12.07 10.62 6.68
N ARG A 21 10.94 11.29 6.43
CA ARG A 21 10.18 11.94 7.49
C ARG A 21 9.56 10.93 8.46
N ALA A 22 8.95 9.87 7.96
CA ALA A 22 8.40 8.79 8.77
C ALA A 22 9.46 8.22 9.73
N ARG A 23 10.65 7.88 9.21
CA ARG A 23 11.79 7.41 10.01
C ARG A 23 12.25 8.41 11.05
N ALA A 24 12.35 9.70 10.70
CA ALA A 24 12.72 10.74 11.65
C ALA A 24 11.72 10.81 12.82
N ILE A 25 10.42 10.74 12.54
CA ILE A 25 9.37 10.74 13.56
C ILE A 25 9.52 9.55 14.49
N MET A 26 9.66 8.34 13.95
CA MET A 26 9.81 7.13 14.77
C MET A 26 11.08 7.19 15.63
N ARG A 27 12.22 7.56 15.05
CA ARG A 27 13.47 7.70 15.79
C ARG A 27 13.36 8.71 16.93
N ASP A 28 12.71 9.84 16.67
CA ASP A 28 12.67 10.95 17.63
C ASP A 28 11.60 10.73 18.71
N LEU A 29 10.51 10.00 18.41
CA LEU A 29 9.31 9.92 19.27
C LEU A 29 8.91 8.51 19.73
N ALA A 30 9.48 7.43 19.19
CA ALA A 30 9.21 6.06 19.63
C ALA A 30 10.38 5.48 20.44
N ASP A 31 10.07 4.66 21.43
CA ASP A 31 11.06 3.83 22.16
C ASP A 31 11.26 2.46 21.51
N GLY A 32 10.29 2.02 20.70
CA GLY A 32 10.35 0.81 19.89
C GLY A 32 9.37 0.91 18.71
N PHE A 33 9.70 0.23 17.61
CA PHE A 33 8.82 0.13 16.46
C PHE A 33 9.05 -1.18 15.70
N GLY A 34 8.01 -1.65 15.01
CA GLY A 34 8.07 -2.79 14.10
C GLY A 34 7.31 -2.49 12.81
N LEU A 35 7.92 -2.79 11.67
CA LEU A 35 7.35 -2.57 10.34
C LEU A 35 6.65 -3.83 9.85
N TRP A 36 5.37 -3.71 9.55
CA TRP A 36 4.63 -4.78 8.86
C TRP A 36 4.96 -4.77 7.37
N TRP A 37 4.77 -5.91 6.70
CA TRP A 37 4.95 -5.96 5.25
C TRP A 37 4.10 -4.89 4.55
N PRO A 38 4.70 -4.00 3.75
CA PRO A 38 3.96 -2.95 3.05
C PRO A 38 2.91 -3.52 2.08
N GLU A 39 1.76 -2.87 2.02
CA GLU A 39 0.64 -3.25 1.15
C GLU A 39 0.65 -2.42 -0.14
N LEU A 40 0.67 -3.09 -1.30
CA LEU A 40 0.43 -2.42 -2.58
C LEU A 40 -1.05 -2.44 -2.90
N GLU A 41 -1.56 -1.29 -3.35
CA GLU A 41 -2.89 -1.26 -3.94
C GLU A 41 -2.88 -1.91 -5.33
N PRO A 42 -4.02 -2.43 -5.79
CA PRO A 42 -4.13 -2.91 -7.16
C PRO A 42 -3.89 -1.82 -8.19
N ILE A 43 -3.43 -2.22 -9.37
CA ILE A 43 -3.29 -1.31 -10.51
C ILE A 43 -4.66 -0.76 -10.89
N SER A 44 -4.82 0.56 -10.83
CA SER A 44 -6.11 1.23 -11.04
C SER A 44 -6.08 2.31 -12.13
N THR A 45 -4.89 2.68 -12.62
CA THR A 45 -4.74 3.72 -13.64
C THR A 45 -3.93 3.26 -14.85
N ALA A 46 -4.14 3.93 -15.99
CA ALA A 46 -3.39 3.67 -17.22
C ALA A 46 -1.89 3.89 -17.02
N GLU A 47 -1.50 4.89 -16.22
CA GLU A 47 -0.11 5.19 -15.92
C GLU A 47 0.53 4.07 -15.10
N GLN A 48 -0.14 3.59 -14.05
CA GLN A 48 0.30 2.45 -13.25
C GLN A 48 0.42 1.18 -14.09
N TYR A 49 -0.55 0.91 -14.96
CA TYR A 49 -0.51 -0.26 -15.84
C TYR A 49 0.66 -0.18 -16.82
N ALA A 50 0.81 0.95 -17.52
CA ALA A 50 1.90 1.15 -18.46
C ALA A 50 3.26 1.12 -17.76
N TYR A 51 3.37 1.65 -16.54
CA TYR A 51 4.57 1.52 -15.72
C TYR A 51 4.86 0.07 -15.37
N ALA A 52 3.86 -0.67 -14.90
CA ALA A 52 4.03 -2.07 -14.51
C ALA A 52 4.56 -2.92 -15.68
N LEU A 53 3.98 -2.76 -16.88
CA LEU A 53 4.42 -3.47 -18.09
C LEU A 53 5.86 -3.19 -18.53
N ARG A 54 6.45 -2.07 -18.11
CA ARG A 54 7.84 -1.69 -18.47
C ARG A 54 8.85 -2.07 -17.40
N THR A 55 8.41 -2.21 -16.15
CA THR A 55 9.30 -2.25 -14.99
C THR A 55 9.36 -3.65 -14.36
N PHE A 56 8.27 -4.41 -14.43
CA PHE A 56 8.17 -5.72 -13.79
C PHE A 56 7.92 -6.81 -14.82
N ASP A 57 8.42 -8.00 -14.56
CA ASP A 57 8.28 -9.16 -15.46
C ASP A 57 6.96 -9.92 -15.23
N THR A 58 6.44 -9.86 -14.00
CA THR A 58 5.28 -10.63 -13.57
C THR A 58 4.33 -9.80 -12.73
N ALA A 59 3.07 -10.21 -12.70
CA ALA A 59 2.06 -9.77 -11.75
C ALA A 59 1.11 -10.92 -11.45
N ARG A 60 0.30 -10.75 -10.41
CA ARG A 60 -0.83 -11.63 -10.14
C ARG A 60 -2.11 -10.98 -10.64
N MET A 61 -2.92 -11.77 -11.32
CA MET A 61 -4.25 -11.36 -11.79
C MET A 61 -5.32 -12.15 -11.05
N VAL A 62 -6.33 -11.46 -10.57
CA VAL A 62 -7.58 -12.04 -10.07
C VAL A 62 -8.70 -11.60 -10.99
N ALA A 63 -9.52 -12.54 -11.45
CA ALA A 63 -10.57 -12.26 -12.41
C ALA A 63 -11.87 -12.98 -12.06
N ASP A 64 -13.01 -12.29 -12.21
CA ASP A 64 -14.32 -12.90 -12.09
C ASP A 64 -14.59 -13.91 -13.22
N ARG A 65 -15.51 -14.85 -12.98
CA ARG A 65 -15.90 -15.84 -14.00
C ARG A 65 -17.01 -15.32 -14.92
N ASP A 66 -16.89 -14.08 -15.39
CA ASP A 66 -17.83 -13.49 -16.35
C ASP A 66 -17.48 -13.93 -17.79
N PRO A 67 -18.36 -14.70 -18.46
CA PRO A 67 -18.09 -15.20 -19.80
C PRO A 67 -18.18 -14.13 -20.90
N VAL A 68 -18.79 -12.98 -20.64
CA VAL A 68 -19.01 -11.89 -21.61
C VAL A 68 -17.87 -10.88 -21.55
N ALA A 69 -17.50 -10.44 -20.35
CA ALA A 69 -16.49 -9.39 -20.17
C ALA A 69 -15.07 -9.95 -20.01
N VAL A 70 -14.91 -11.02 -19.22
CA VAL A 70 -13.58 -11.49 -18.78
C VAL A 70 -13.02 -12.56 -19.71
N PHE A 71 -13.83 -13.52 -20.17
CA PHE A 71 -13.30 -14.65 -20.96
C PHE A 71 -12.64 -14.23 -22.29
N PRO A 72 -13.18 -13.28 -23.08
CA PRO A 72 -12.48 -12.81 -24.28
C PRO A 72 -11.11 -12.19 -23.98
N PHE A 73 -10.99 -11.50 -22.84
CA PHE A 73 -9.72 -10.94 -22.37
C PHE A 73 -8.75 -12.05 -21.95
N LEU A 74 -9.21 -13.09 -21.25
CA LEU A 74 -8.38 -14.25 -20.91
C LEU A 74 -7.91 -15.01 -22.16
N ASP A 75 -8.79 -15.22 -23.13
CA ASP A 75 -8.44 -15.86 -24.40
C ASP A 75 -7.35 -15.08 -25.12
N GLU A 76 -7.40 -13.75 -25.09
CA GLU A 76 -6.39 -12.89 -25.66
C GLU A 76 -5.05 -12.97 -24.91
N LEU A 77 -5.07 -13.02 -23.58
CA LEU A 77 -3.87 -13.25 -22.78
C LEU A 77 -3.24 -14.64 -23.06
N VAL A 78 -4.06 -15.68 -23.20
CA VAL A 78 -3.61 -17.03 -23.57
C VAL A 78 -3.00 -17.01 -24.97
N ARG A 79 -3.65 -16.36 -25.94
CA ARG A 79 -3.15 -16.21 -27.31
C ARG A 79 -1.79 -15.53 -27.38
N ARG A 80 -1.51 -14.62 -26.44
CA ARG A 80 -0.23 -13.87 -26.33
C ARG A 80 0.80 -14.57 -25.44
N ASP A 81 0.51 -15.77 -24.92
CA ASP A 81 1.38 -16.47 -23.97
C ASP A 81 1.75 -15.59 -22.75
N ALA A 82 0.74 -14.86 -22.25
CA ALA A 82 0.88 -13.87 -21.20
C ALA A 82 0.33 -14.33 -19.85
N VAL A 83 -0.38 -15.46 -19.78
CA VAL A 83 -1.06 -15.90 -18.55
C VAL A 83 -0.80 -17.37 -18.24
N THR A 84 -0.51 -17.66 -16.97
CA THR A 84 -0.43 -19.01 -16.41
C THR A 84 -1.40 -19.13 -15.24
N PHE A 85 -2.39 -20.02 -15.36
CA PHE A 85 -3.40 -20.19 -14.32
C PHE A 85 -2.85 -21.03 -13.15
N ALA A 86 -3.17 -20.62 -11.93
CA ALA A 86 -2.88 -21.41 -10.74
C ALA A 86 -3.55 -22.81 -10.82
N ALA A 87 -2.88 -23.83 -10.27
CA ALA A 87 -3.39 -25.20 -10.31
C ALA A 87 -4.67 -25.39 -9.47
N ASP A 88 -4.79 -24.64 -8.37
CA ASP A 88 -5.99 -24.60 -7.53
C ASP A 88 -6.76 -23.30 -7.81
N GLN A 89 -7.99 -23.45 -8.29
CA GLN A 89 -8.86 -22.35 -8.69
C GLN A 89 -10.15 -22.41 -7.87
N PRO A 90 -10.40 -21.41 -7.02
CA PRO A 90 -11.70 -21.29 -6.36
C PRO A 90 -12.84 -21.27 -7.37
N ARG A 91 -14.02 -21.77 -6.98
CA ARG A 91 -15.17 -21.81 -7.90
C ARG A 91 -15.68 -20.41 -8.29
N SER A 92 -15.43 -19.41 -7.45
CA SER A 92 -15.95 -18.05 -7.58
C SER A 92 -15.10 -17.11 -8.41
N TRP A 93 -13.79 -17.35 -8.55
CA TRP A 93 -12.88 -16.45 -9.27
C TRP A 93 -11.70 -17.24 -9.87
N LEU A 94 -11.00 -16.61 -10.79
CA LEU A 94 -9.77 -17.11 -11.41
C LEU A 94 -8.57 -16.38 -10.85
N VAL A 95 -7.50 -17.11 -10.55
CA VAL A 95 -6.21 -16.57 -10.16
C VAL A 95 -5.17 -17.01 -11.19
N ALA A 96 -4.38 -16.07 -11.70
CA ALA A 96 -3.31 -16.40 -12.63
C ALA A 96 -2.09 -15.51 -12.42
N ASP A 97 -0.94 -16.06 -12.78
CA ASP A 97 0.28 -15.28 -12.97
C ASP A 97 0.25 -14.68 -14.38
N LEU A 98 0.45 -13.37 -14.44
CA LEU A 98 0.49 -12.58 -15.64
C LEU A 98 1.95 -12.24 -15.94
N ARG A 99 2.45 -12.62 -17.11
CA ARG A 99 3.72 -12.13 -17.64
C ARG A 99 3.49 -10.74 -18.21
N LEU A 100 4.10 -9.75 -17.58
CA LEU A 100 3.98 -8.36 -17.96
C LEU A 100 4.95 -8.08 -19.11
N THR A 101 4.40 -7.66 -20.25
CA THR A 101 5.20 -7.20 -21.38
C THR A 101 4.59 -5.95 -22.02
N PRO A 102 5.40 -5.06 -22.62
CA PRO A 102 4.89 -3.83 -23.23
C PRO A 102 3.79 -4.05 -24.28
N GLU A 103 3.76 -5.21 -24.93
CA GLU A 103 2.76 -5.58 -25.94
C GLU A 103 1.35 -5.71 -25.36
N LEU A 104 1.18 -5.84 -24.03
CA LEU A 104 -0.13 -5.86 -23.39
C LEU A 104 -0.73 -4.46 -23.19
N GLY A 105 -0.01 -3.39 -23.55
CA GLY A 105 -0.45 -2.02 -23.30
C GLY A 105 -1.78 -1.65 -23.99
N ASP A 106 -2.10 -2.29 -25.12
CA ASP A 106 -3.37 -2.13 -25.85
C ASP A 106 -4.56 -2.81 -25.18
N LEU A 107 -4.33 -3.64 -24.15
CA LEU A 107 -5.39 -4.28 -23.37
C LEU A 107 -5.96 -3.39 -22.26
N TRP A 108 -5.45 -2.17 -22.10
CA TRP A 108 -6.05 -1.16 -21.23
C TRP A 108 -7.24 -0.46 -21.93
N PRO A 109 -8.36 -0.20 -21.24
CA PRO A 109 -8.64 -0.49 -19.84
C PRO A 109 -8.92 -1.98 -19.58
N LEU A 110 -8.54 -2.45 -18.40
CA LEU A 110 -8.89 -3.80 -17.96
C LEU A 110 -10.41 -3.96 -17.85
N PRO A 111 -10.97 -5.13 -18.18
CA PRO A 111 -12.39 -5.40 -18.00
C PRO A 111 -12.82 -5.28 -16.53
N GLU A 112 -14.08 -4.88 -16.31
CA GLU A 112 -14.69 -4.97 -14.98
C GLU A 112 -14.62 -6.42 -14.48
N GLY A 113 -14.28 -6.60 -13.20
CA GLY A 113 -14.03 -7.91 -12.61
C GLY A 113 -12.60 -8.44 -12.79
N VAL A 114 -11.70 -7.72 -13.48
CA VAL A 114 -10.26 -8.04 -13.55
C VAL A 114 -9.48 -7.08 -12.65
N THR A 115 -8.63 -7.65 -11.78
CA THR A 115 -7.73 -6.88 -10.91
C THR A 115 -6.30 -7.43 -11.02
N VAL A 116 -5.32 -6.53 -11.14
CA VAL A 116 -3.89 -6.88 -11.25
C VAL A 116 -3.12 -6.35 -10.04
N PHE A 117 -2.28 -7.20 -9.46
CA PHE A 117 -1.53 -6.97 -8.24
C PHE A 117 -0.05 -7.28 -8.43
N LEU A 118 0.82 -6.48 -7.80
CA LEU A 118 2.27 -6.71 -7.79
C LEU A 118 2.79 -7.26 -6.45
N GLY A 119 1.93 -7.47 -5.44
CA GLY A 119 2.34 -7.91 -4.10
C GLY A 119 2.96 -9.32 -4.00
N THR A 120 3.12 -10.03 -5.11
CA THR A 120 3.84 -11.32 -5.19
C THR A 120 5.03 -11.26 -6.16
N THR A 121 5.42 -10.05 -6.56
CA THR A 121 6.49 -9.76 -7.49
C THR A 121 7.59 -8.98 -6.77
N LEU A 122 8.85 -9.34 -6.98
CA LEU A 122 9.97 -8.64 -6.38
C LEU A 122 9.99 -7.16 -6.81
N PRO A 123 10.37 -6.22 -5.91
CA PRO A 123 10.75 -6.41 -4.51
C PRO A 123 9.56 -6.43 -3.53
N PHE A 124 8.33 -6.32 -4.03
CA PHE A 124 7.11 -6.17 -3.23
C PHE A 124 6.60 -7.45 -2.59
N GLY A 125 7.11 -8.60 -3.02
CA GLY A 125 6.84 -9.89 -2.41
C GLY A 125 7.33 -11.04 -3.26
N THR A 126 7.14 -12.24 -2.74
CA THR A 126 7.28 -13.50 -3.45
C THR A 126 5.99 -14.29 -3.30
N PRO A 127 5.76 -15.33 -4.13
CA PRO A 127 4.62 -16.24 -3.93
C PRO A 127 4.58 -16.90 -2.54
N GLU A 128 5.72 -16.95 -1.85
CA GLU A 128 5.89 -17.53 -0.51
C GLU A 128 5.82 -16.49 0.61
N THR A 129 5.79 -15.19 0.28
CA THR A 129 5.70 -14.14 1.29
C THR A 129 4.28 -14.13 1.84
N GLU A 130 4.08 -14.76 2.99
CA GLU A 130 2.84 -14.60 3.74
C GLU A 130 2.77 -13.15 4.25
N SER A 131 1.57 -12.56 4.24
CA SER A 131 1.25 -11.20 4.71
C SER A 131 1.48 -10.98 6.22
N HIS A 132 2.24 -11.86 6.87
CA HIS A 132 2.56 -11.87 8.29
C HIS A 132 4.05 -11.74 8.58
N HIS A 133 4.87 -11.54 7.55
CA HIS A 133 6.30 -11.30 7.75
C HIS A 133 6.58 -9.84 8.06
N ASP A 134 7.46 -9.59 9.01
CA ASP A 134 8.01 -8.27 9.27
C ASP A 134 8.90 -7.86 8.08
N CYS A 135 8.80 -6.60 7.66
CA CYS A 135 9.64 -6.04 6.59
C CYS A 135 10.82 -5.29 7.20
N THR A 136 12.01 -5.47 6.61
CA THR A 136 13.21 -4.71 6.99
C THR A 136 13.22 -3.31 6.38
N GLU A 137 13.98 -2.40 6.95
CA GLU A 137 14.12 -1.05 6.40
C GLU A 137 14.73 -1.06 4.98
N GLU A 138 15.68 -1.96 4.74
CA GLU A 138 16.33 -2.12 3.43
C GLU A 138 15.37 -2.68 2.37
N GLU A 139 14.43 -3.54 2.77
CA GLU A 139 13.38 -4.02 1.87
C GLU A 139 12.45 -2.89 1.45
N LEU A 140 12.00 -2.09 2.42
CA LEU A 140 11.17 -0.92 2.14
C LEU A 140 11.89 0.09 1.23
N ASP A 141 13.20 0.31 1.44
CA ASP A 141 13.99 1.18 0.55
C ASP A 141 13.98 0.68 -0.89
N ARG A 142 14.18 -0.64 -1.11
CA ARG A 142 14.11 -1.24 -2.45
C ARG A 142 12.72 -1.10 -3.07
N MET A 143 11.65 -1.25 -2.28
CA MET A 143 10.28 -1.06 -2.76
C MET A 143 10.03 0.38 -3.19
N VAL A 144 10.46 1.36 -2.39
CA VAL A 144 10.29 2.79 -2.68
C VAL A 144 11.11 3.22 -3.90
N GLU A 145 12.31 2.67 -4.08
CA GLU A 145 13.17 2.95 -5.24
C GLU A 145 12.50 2.62 -6.58
N VAL A 146 11.74 1.52 -6.63
CA VAL A 146 11.06 1.06 -7.86
C VAL A 146 9.57 1.36 -7.90
N LEU A 147 9.05 2.15 -6.95
CA LEU A 147 7.62 2.37 -6.79
C LEU A 147 7.00 3.10 -7.98
N GLY A 148 7.69 4.10 -8.52
CA GLY A 148 7.16 4.95 -9.59
C GLY A 148 5.75 5.49 -9.25
N PRO A 149 4.74 5.33 -10.11
CA PRO A 149 3.36 5.76 -9.89
C PRO A 149 2.50 4.76 -9.09
N LEU A 150 3.06 3.63 -8.64
CA LEU A 150 2.31 2.62 -7.89
C LEU A 150 1.97 3.10 -6.48
N SER A 151 0.81 2.70 -5.96
CA SER A 151 0.40 3.01 -4.60
C SER A 151 0.99 2.01 -3.59
N LEU A 152 1.56 2.51 -2.50
CA LEU A 152 2.07 1.70 -1.39
C LEU A 152 1.61 2.27 -0.05
N VAL A 153 1.18 1.41 0.86
CA VAL A 153 0.92 1.74 2.26
C VAL A 153 1.87 0.93 3.13
N ALA A 154 2.55 1.59 4.06
CA ALA A 154 3.41 0.94 5.05
C ALA A 154 2.98 1.37 6.46
N ASP A 155 2.83 0.39 7.34
CA ASP A 155 2.37 0.60 8.71
C ASP A 155 3.44 0.12 9.70
N TRP A 156 3.74 0.96 10.67
CA TRP A 156 4.58 0.63 11.80
C TRP A 156 3.74 0.59 13.07
N GLY A 157 3.85 -0.49 13.85
CA GLY A 157 3.47 -0.45 15.26
C GLY A 157 4.52 0.36 16.02
N CYS A 158 4.10 1.33 16.83
CA CYS A 158 5.02 2.22 17.56
C CYS A 158 4.70 2.27 19.05
N ASP A 159 5.73 2.03 19.86
CA ASP A 159 5.73 2.32 21.28
C ASP A 159 6.12 3.78 21.50
N TRP A 160 5.13 4.68 21.36
CA TRP A 160 5.35 6.11 21.49
C TRP A 160 5.86 6.49 22.88
N ARG A 161 6.98 7.20 22.93
CA ARG A 161 7.63 7.64 24.16
C ARG A 161 6.68 8.50 24.99
N GLY A 162 6.55 8.15 26.26
CA GLY A 162 5.69 8.86 27.20
C GLY A 162 4.21 8.46 27.15
N LEU A 163 3.82 7.51 26.30
CA LEU A 163 2.50 6.87 26.36
C LEU A 163 2.60 5.54 27.12
N SER A 164 1.67 5.34 28.05
CA SER A 164 1.57 4.13 28.87
C SER A 164 0.84 2.97 28.20
N ASP A 165 0.07 3.25 27.15
CA ASP A 165 -0.63 2.27 26.31
C ASP A 165 -0.22 2.51 24.85
N THR A 166 0.30 1.47 24.21
CA THR A 166 0.82 1.50 22.84
C THR A 166 -0.03 0.66 21.88
N LYS A 167 -1.18 0.14 22.36
CA LYS A 167 -2.05 -0.69 21.55
C LYS A 167 -2.70 0.12 20.42
N ASN A 168 -2.50 -0.34 19.18
CA ASN A 168 -2.92 0.34 17.95
C ASN A 168 -2.35 1.77 17.86
N CYS A 169 -1.16 1.97 18.42
CA CYS A 169 -0.36 3.15 18.19
C CYS A 169 0.68 2.81 17.13
N GLY A 170 0.93 3.76 16.23
CA GLY A 170 1.72 3.47 15.05
C GLY A 170 1.92 4.66 14.16
N LEU A 171 2.63 4.44 13.08
CA LEU A 171 2.81 5.40 12.01
C LEU A 171 2.39 4.74 10.71
N ARG A 172 1.65 5.47 9.88
CA ARG A 172 1.30 5.04 8.53
C ARG A 172 1.98 5.94 7.51
N LEU A 173 2.60 5.34 6.50
CA LEU A 173 3.13 6.01 5.32
C LEU A 173 2.26 5.59 4.13
N CYS A 174 1.72 6.56 3.40
CA CYS A 174 1.02 6.30 2.15
C CYS A 174 1.76 6.99 1.02
N LEU A 175 2.13 6.24 -0.01
CA LEU A 175 2.88 6.70 -1.17
C LEU A 175 2.05 6.51 -2.42
N ASN A 176 1.81 7.60 -3.16
CA ASN A 176 0.90 7.64 -4.32
C ASN A 176 -0.54 7.15 -4.03
N SER A 177 -0.88 6.83 -2.77
CA SER A 177 -2.16 6.27 -2.38
C SER A 177 -3.16 7.37 -2.09
N VAL A 178 -4.37 7.14 -2.58
CA VAL A 178 -5.52 8.04 -2.53
C VAL A 178 -6.29 7.73 -1.26
N GLN A 179 -5.70 8.11 -0.12
CA GLN A 179 -6.26 8.13 1.23
C GLN A 179 -7.42 7.16 1.54
N MET A 180 -7.13 6.12 2.32
CA MET A 180 -8.14 5.27 2.95
C MET A 180 -9.05 6.11 3.87
N ASP A 181 -10.26 6.45 3.40
CA ASP A 181 -11.50 6.22 4.15
C ASP A 181 -12.74 6.49 3.27
N GLN A 182 -13.81 5.75 3.57
CA GLN A 182 -15.03 5.57 2.78
C GLN A 182 -15.82 6.88 2.53
N HIS A 183 -15.43 7.65 1.51
CA HIS A 183 -16.14 8.79 0.89
C HIS A 183 -15.43 10.14 1.06
N SER A 184 -14.36 10.32 0.30
CA SER A 184 -14.13 11.52 -0.53
C SER A 184 -12.99 11.17 -1.48
N LEU A 185 -13.09 11.52 -2.76
CA LEU A 185 -12.00 11.34 -3.73
C LEU A 185 -10.95 12.45 -3.51
N PRO A 186 -9.70 12.15 -3.11
CA PRO A 186 -8.57 13.05 -3.36
C PRO A 186 -7.88 12.76 -4.70
N SER A 187 -6.99 13.66 -5.10
CA SER A 187 -6.26 13.63 -6.38
C SER A 187 -5.18 12.55 -6.37
N PRO A 188 -4.97 11.80 -7.47
CA PRO A 188 -3.86 10.87 -7.62
C PRO A 188 -2.48 11.54 -7.41
N GLY A 189 -1.53 10.84 -6.77
CA GLY A 189 -0.11 11.24 -6.70
C GLY A 189 0.36 11.97 -5.44
N GLU A 190 -0.38 11.91 -4.33
CA GLU A 190 0.04 12.50 -3.06
C GLU A 190 0.80 11.51 -2.16
N PHE A 191 1.76 12.03 -1.39
CA PHE A 191 2.50 11.30 -0.37
C PHE A 191 2.10 11.84 1.00
N GLY A 192 1.98 10.97 2.00
CA GLY A 192 1.63 11.40 3.34
C GLY A 192 2.18 10.51 4.44
N VAL A 193 2.25 11.10 5.63
CA VAL A 193 2.62 10.42 6.87
C VAL A 193 1.53 10.70 7.89
N TRP A 194 1.04 9.66 8.56
CA TRP A 194 0.02 9.76 9.59
C TRP A 194 0.54 9.18 10.89
N VAL A 195 0.31 9.90 11.98
CA VAL A 195 0.47 9.36 13.32
C VAL A 195 -0.82 8.67 13.72
N GLU A 196 -0.72 7.42 14.13
CA GLU A 196 -1.81 6.61 14.66
C GLU A 196 -1.71 6.54 16.18
N LEU A 197 -2.80 6.90 16.86
CA LEU A 197 -2.98 6.61 18.28
C LEU A 197 -4.23 5.75 18.46
N GLY A 198 -4.13 4.70 19.27
CA GLY A 198 -5.28 3.89 19.61
C GLY A 198 -6.36 4.75 20.26
N ASN A 199 -7.64 4.49 19.97
CA ASN A 199 -8.74 5.35 20.44
C ASN A 199 -8.80 5.54 21.97
N ARG A 200 -8.26 4.59 22.74
CA ARG A 200 -8.17 4.68 24.19
C ARG A 200 -7.10 5.65 24.69
N VAL A 201 -6.13 5.99 23.83
CA VAL A 201 -5.02 6.90 24.10
C VAL A 201 -5.33 8.28 23.51
N ALA A 202 -5.82 8.29 22.27
CA ALA A 202 -6.24 9.46 21.49
C ALA A 202 -7.02 10.53 22.29
N TRP A 203 -8.00 10.07 23.06
CA TRP A 203 -8.98 10.92 23.76
C TRP A 203 -8.73 11.04 25.27
N LYS A 204 -7.55 10.61 25.74
CA LYS A 204 -7.11 10.83 27.12
C LYS A 204 -6.22 12.07 27.22
N PRO A 205 -6.15 12.72 28.40
CA PRO A 205 -5.22 13.83 28.63
C PRO A 205 -3.77 13.52 28.28
N GLU A 206 -3.36 12.26 28.49
CA GLU A 206 -2.03 11.75 28.14
C GLU A 206 -1.76 11.81 26.63
N GLY A 207 -2.69 11.32 25.79
CA GLY A 207 -2.55 11.40 24.33
C GLY A 207 -2.63 12.83 23.80
N GLU A 208 -3.46 13.69 24.41
CA GLU A 208 -3.49 15.12 24.08
C GLU A 208 -2.18 15.82 24.45
N ALA A 209 -1.60 15.48 25.61
CA ALA A 209 -0.30 16.01 26.02
C ALA A 209 0.80 15.54 25.07
N TRP A 210 0.84 14.25 24.75
CA TRP A 210 1.79 13.72 23.79
C TRP A 210 1.71 14.43 22.43
N ARG A 211 0.49 14.64 21.89
CA ARG A 211 0.33 15.36 20.61
C ARG A 211 0.88 16.80 20.70
N ARG A 212 0.57 17.51 21.77
CA ARG A 212 1.05 18.88 22.01
C ARG A 212 2.57 18.95 22.14
N ASP A 213 3.14 17.98 22.84
CA ASP A 213 4.56 17.99 23.24
C ASP A 213 5.46 17.30 22.20
N SER A 214 4.88 16.54 21.25
CA SER A 214 5.58 15.86 20.15
C SER A 214 6.36 16.80 19.22
N GLY A 215 5.99 18.08 19.18
CA GLY A 215 6.54 19.05 18.24
C GLY A 215 6.11 18.85 16.79
N LEU A 216 5.18 17.92 16.51
CA LEU A 216 4.63 17.70 15.18
C LEU A 216 3.50 18.70 14.88
N VAL A 217 3.48 19.21 13.65
CA VAL A 217 2.33 19.94 13.12
C VAL A 217 1.35 18.92 12.56
N LEU A 218 0.28 18.66 13.28
CA LEU A 218 -0.73 17.66 12.94
C LEU A 218 -2.00 18.33 12.41
N GLY A 219 -2.63 17.73 11.40
CA GLY A 219 -3.93 18.18 10.87
C GLY A 219 -5.11 17.56 11.61
N GLU A 220 -6.29 17.71 11.03
CA GLU A 220 -7.54 17.20 11.61
C GLU A 220 -7.53 15.66 11.76
N PRO A 221 -8.00 15.13 12.90
CA PRO A 221 -8.07 13.69 13.13
C PRO A 221 -9.04 13.02 12.15
N ARG A 222 -8.70 11.78 11.78
CA ARG A 222 -9.56 10.89 10.99
C ARG A 222 -9.71 9.53 11.68
N ALA A 223 -10.75 8.80 11.29
CA ALA A 223 -10.84 7.39 11.68
C ALA A 223 -9.69 6.61 11.01
N GLY A 224 -9.25 5.55 11.68
CA GLY A 224 -8.22 4.62 11.22
C GLY A 224 -8.66 3.18 11.35
#